data_AF-A0A519EYZ7-F1
#
_entry.id   AF-A0A519EYZ7-F1
#
_cell.length_a   1.000
_cell.length_b   1.000
_cell.length_c   1.000
_cell.angle_alpha   90.00
_cell.angle_beta   90.00
_cell.angle_gamma   90.00
#
_symmetry.space_group_name_H-M   'P 1'
#
loop_
_entity.id
_entity.type
_entity.pdbx_description
1 polymer ?
#
loop_
_entity_poly.entity_id
_entity_poly.type
_entity_poly.pdbx_seq_one_letter_code
_entity_poly.pdbx_strand_id
1 'polypeptide(L)'
;RIQLVAFAIAGAVAGLAGALLAGGNGFISPGAMHWTQSATLVVMVVIGGLGRSWGGPVGATVWLLLEEVLKQYTEHWHLPLGLLLIAVALWAPKGLAALSRRKKAVAA
;
A
#
# COMPACT_ATOMS: atom_id res chain seq x y z
N ARG A 1 -22.79 0.82 -13.89
CA ARG A 1 -22.79 2.26 -13.50
C ARG A 1 -21.93 2.52 -12.27
N ILE A 2 -22.15 1.84 -11.14
CA ILE A 2 -21.37 2.04 -9.90
C ILE A 2 -19.85 1.83 -10.10
N GLN A 3 -19.44 0.82 -10.88
CA GLN A 3 -18.03 0.57 -11.19
C GLN A 3 -17.35 1.72 -11.94
N LEU A 4 -18.06 2.37 -12.88
CA LEU A 4 -17.53 3.50 -13.64
C LEU A 4 -17.34 4.73 -12.74
N VAL A 5 -18.31 4.99 -11.85
CA VAL A 5 -18.23 6.08 -10.88
C VAL A 5 -17.08 5.83 -9.89
N ALA A 6 -16.96 4.61 -9.37
CA ALA A 6 -15.85 4.25 -8.49
C ALA A 6 -14.48 4.38 -9.18
N PHE A 7 -14.38 3.95 -10.45
CA PHE A 7 -13.18 4.12 -11.26
C PHE A 7 -12.83 5.58 -11.50
N ALA A 8 -13.82 6.41 -11.84
CA ALA A 8 -13.63 7.84 -12.05
C ALA A 8 -13.16 8.55 -10.76
N ILE A 9 -13.77 8.23 -9.62
CA ILE A 9 -13.35 8.78 -8.32
C ILE A 9 -11.94 8.33 -7.95
N ALA A 10 -11.63 7.02 -8.09
CA ALA A 10 -10.30 6.50 -7.81
C ALA A 10 -9.23 7.14 -8.70
N GLY A 11 -9.51 7.30 -10.00
CA GLY A 11 -8.63 7.98 -10.95
C GLY A 11 -8.44 9.47 -10.62
N ALA A 12 -9.50 10.17 -10.22
CA ALA A 12 -9.42 11.57 -9.81
C ALA A 12 -8.54 11.75 -8.56
N VAL A 13 -8.72 10.88 -7.55
CA VAL A 13 -7.89 10.90 -6.33
C VAL A 13 -6.43 10.56 -6.63
N ALA A 14 -6.18 9.54 -7.46
CA ALA A 14 -4.82 9.17 -7.87
C ALA A 14 -4.13 10.29 -8.67
N GLY A 15 -4.86 10.95 -9.58
CA GLY A 15 -4.35 12.10 -10.35
C GLY A 15 -4.03 13.30 -9.45
N LEU A 16 -4.90 13.62 -8.49
CA LEU A 16 -4.67 14.69 -7.53
C LEU A 16 -3.45 14.39 -6.63
N ALA A 17 -3.31 13.15 -6.15
CA ALA A 17 -2.13 12.75 -5.39
C ALA A 17 -0.83 12.89 -6.22
N GLY A 18 -0.86 12.52 -7.49
CA GLY A 18 0.27 12.70 -8.40
C GLY A 18 0.62 14.17 -8.64
N ALA A 19 -0.38 15.04 -8.81
CA ALA A 19 -0.17 16.48 -8.96
C ALA A 19 0.44 17.11 -7.69
N LEU A 20 -0.01 16.69 -6.50
CA LEU A 20 0.59 17.12 -5.23
C LEU A 20 2.02 16.61 -5.07
N LEU A 21 2.29 15.36 -5.44
CA LEU A 21 3.64 14.80 -5.42
C LEU A 21 4.59 15.58 -6.34
N ALA A 22 4.14 15.93 -7.55
CA ALA A 22 4.88 16.75 -8.50
C ALA A 22 5.17 18.15 -7.95
N GLY A 23 4.15 18.82 -7.43
CA GLY A 23 4.26 20.16 -6.86
C GLY A 23 5.15 20.20 -5.62
N GLY A 24 5.08 19.18 -4.76
CA GLY A 24 5.89 19.10 -3.54
C GLY A 24 7.37 18.84 -3.79
N ASN A 25 7.73 18.09 -4.85
CA ASN A 25 9.12 17.81 -5.18
C ASN A 25 9.79 18.94 -5.99
N GLY A 26 9.02 19.82 -6.65
CA GLY A 26 9.54 20.92 -7.48
C GLY A 26 10.24 20.48 -8.78
N PHE A 27 10.66 19.22 -8.86
CA PHE A 27 11.29 18.60 -10.02
C PHE A 27 10.92 17.11 -10.06
N ILE A 28 10.57 16.60 -11.25
CA ILE A 28 10.34 15.18 -11.50
C ILE A 28 11.41 14.67 -12.46
N SER A 29 12.14 13.62 -12.04
CA SER A 29 13.03 12.88 -12.93
C SER A 29 12.30 11.66 -13.52
N PRO A 30 12.70 11.17 -14.71
CA PRO A 30 12.14 9.94 -15.29
C PRO A 30 12.30 8.71 -14.37
N GLY A 31 13.30 8.71 -13.49
CA GLY A 31 13.52 7.65 -12.50
C GLY A 31 12.43 7.58 -11.42
N ALA A 32 11.71 8.68 -11.16
CA ALA A 32 10.60 8.69 -10.20
C ALA A 32 9.36 7.90 -10.69
N MET A 33 9.26 7.65 -12.00
CA MET A 33 8.19 6.85 -12.60
C MET A 33 8.69 5.50 -13.12
N HIS A 34 9.66 4.93 -12.41
CA HIS A 34 10.19 3.62 -12.75
C HIS A 34 9.20 2.50 -12.38
N TRP A 35 9.36 1.31 -12.99
CA TRP A 35 8.46 0.16 -12.77
C TRP A 35 8.35 -0.26 -11.30
N THR A 36 9.34 0.09 -10.48
CA THR A 36 9.34 -0.14 -9.04
C THR A 36 8.15 0.51 -8.35
N GLN A 37 7.67 1.66 -8.84
CA GLN A 37 6.49 2.34 -8.31
C GLN A 37 5.24 1.43 -8.40
N SER A 38 5.05 0.73 -9.52
CA SER A 38 3.90 -0.16 -9.70
C SER A 38 4.05 -1.43 -8.86
N ALA A 39 5.26 -1.96 -8.72
CA ALA A 39 5.54 -3.09 -7.83
C ALA A 39 5.22 -2.77 -6.37
N THR A 40 5.57 -1.57 -5.89
CA THR A 40 5.25 -1.11 -4.53
C THR A 40 3.74 -1.06 -4.29
N LEU A 41 2.95 -0.57 -5.26
CA LEU A 41 1.48 -0.58 -5.15
C LEU A 41 0.92 -2.00 -5.02
N VAL A 42 1.46 -2.96 -5.78
CA VAL A 42 1.07 -4.38 -5.65
C VAL A 42 1.44 -4.92 -4.27
N VAL A 43 2.63 -4.61 -3.78
CA VAL A 43 3.10 -5.01 -2.44
C VAL A 43 2.17 -4.51 -1.35
N MET A 44 1.75 -3.24 -1.38
CA MET A 44 0.79 -2.69 -0.43
C MET A 44 -0.50 -3.54 -0.39
N VAL A 45 -1.03 -3.89 -1.56
CA VAL A 45 -2.27 -4.70 -1.65
C VAL A 45 -2.04 -6.13 -1.16
N VAL A 46 -0.88 -6.74 -1.44
CA VAL A 46 -0.52 -8.09 -0.97
C VAL A 46 -0.43 -8.12 0.55
N ILE A 47 0.22 -7.13 1.16
CA ILE A 47 0.33 -7.00 2.62
C ILE A 47 -1.06 -6.89 3.26
N GLY A 48 -1.92 -6.07 2.67
CA GLY A 48 -3.29 -5.88 3.14
C GLY A 48 -4.19 -7.10 2.95
N GLY A 49 -4.03 -7.84 1.85
CA GLY A 49 -4.76 -9.06 1.50
C GLY A 49 -5.59 -8.94 0.22
N LEU A 50 -5.29 -9.78 -0.76
CA LEU A 50 -5.97 -9.83 -2.06
C LEU A 50 -7.43 -10.28 -1.93
N GLY A 51 -8.35 -9.60 -2.63
CA GLY A 51 -9.77 -9.96 -2.68
C GLY A 51 -10.61 -9.55 -1.46
N ARG A 52 -10.08 -8.71 -0.55
CA ARG A 52 -10.83 -8.13 0.58
C ARG A 52 -11.07 -6.63 0.37
N SER A 53 -12.30 -6.19 0.63
CA SER A 53 -12.71 -4.78 0.51
C SER A 53 -11.85 -3.82 1.35
N TRP A 54 -11.34 -4.30 2.48
CA TRP A 54 -10.48 -3.54 3.39
C TRP A 54 -8.99 -3.83 3.23
N GLY A 55 -8.60 -4.75 2.35
CA GLY A 55 -7.18 -5.13 2.17
C GLY A 55 -6.35 -3.95 1.66
N GLY A 56 -6.80 -3.30 0.57
CA GLY A 56 -6.08 -2.19 -0.05
C GLY A 56 -5.75 -1.04 0.93
N PRO A 57 -6.74 -0.44 1.60
CA PRO A 57 -6.50 0.67 2.53
C PRO A 57 -5.58 0.27 3.70
N VAL A 58 -5.81 -0.89 4.32
CA VAL A 58 -5.00 -1.35 5.46
C VAL A 58 -3.54 -1.57 5.06
N GLY A 59 -3.31 -2.22 3.92
CA GLY A 59 -1.98 -2.47 3.41
C GLY A 59 -1.22 -1.19 3.06
N ALA A 60 -1.90 -0.23 2.40
CA ALA A 60 -1.34 1.08 2.10
C ALA A 60 -1.00 1.86 3.37
N THR A 61 -1.87 1.88 4.38
CA THR A 61 -1.61 2.56 5.65
C THR A 61 -0.40 1.96 6.38
N VAL A 62 -0.34 0.63 6.49
CA VAL A 62 0.79 -0.04 7.17
C VAL A 62 2.11 0.24 6.44
N TRP A 63 2.11 0.12 5.11
CA TRP A 63 3.30 0.38 4.32
C TRP A 63 3.77 1.83 4.43
N LEU A 64 2.88 2.80 4.21
CA LEU A 64 3.23 4.22 4.22
C LEU A 64 3.69 4.70 5.58
N LEU A 65 3.03 4.29 6.67
CA LEU A 65 3.45 4.66 8.02
C LEU A 65 4.83 4.09 8.35
N LEU A 66 5.06 2.83 7.98
CA LEU A 66 6.35 2.19 8.22
C LEU A 66 7.45 2.81 7.36
N GLU A 67 7.18 3.08 6.09
CA GLU A 67 8.09 3.78 5.19
C GLU A 67 8.48 5.16 5.74
N GLU A 68 7.50 5.95 6.18
CA GLU A 68 7.75 7.29 6.72
C GLU A 68 8.58 7.25 8.00
N VAL A 69 8.25 6.34 8.94
CA VAL A 69 9.00 6.16 10.18
C VAL A 69 10.42 5.71 9.87
N LEU A 70 10.61 4.70 9.01
CA LEU A 70 11.94 4.19 8.68
C LEU A 70 12.80 5.23 7.97
N LYS A 71 12.22 6.05 7.08
CA LYS A 71 12.94 7.16 6.44
C LYS A 71 13.49 8.16 7.44
N GLN A 72 12.82 8.36 8.59
CA GLN A 72 13.32 9.25 9.64
C GLN A 72 14.51 8.67 10.43
N TYR A 73 14.62 7.35 10.52
CA TYR A 73 15.66 6.69 11.32
C TYR A 73 16.80 6.07 10.48
N THR A 74 16.58 5.75 9.21
CA THR A 74 17.52 4.93 8.42
C THR A 74 17.42 5.24 6.92
N GLU A 75 18.57 5.52 6.29
CA GLU A 75 18.62 5.71 4.82
C GLU A 75 18.31 4.44 4.03
N HIS A 76 18.57 3.26 4.61
CA HIS A 76 18.30 1.94 4.03
C HIS A 76 16.88 1.41 4.33
N TRP A 77 15.87 2.29 4.29
CA TRP A 77 14.46 1.99 4.63
C TRP A 77 13.83 0.87 3.80
N HIS A 78 14.42 0.48 2.66
CA HIS A 78 13.95 -0.63 1.84
C HIS A 78 14.19 -2.02 2.48
N LEU A 79 15.25 -2.18 3.27
CA LEU A 79 15.62 -3.47 3.86
C LEU A 79 14.54 -4.00 4.84
N PRO A 80 14.07 -3.22 5.82
CA PRO A 80 13.04 -3.68 6.73
C PRO A 80 11.68 -3.87 6.05
N LEU A 81 11.37 -3.09 5.01
CA LEU A 81 10.14 -3.25 4.23
C LEU A 81 10.13 -4.56 3.43
N GLY A 82 11.28 -4.95 2.85
CA GLY A 82 11.43 -6.26 2.21
C GLY A 82 11.29 -7.41 3.21
N LEU A 83 11.87 -7.27 4.40
CA LEU A 83 11.72 -8.25 5.48
C LEU A 83 10.25 -8.37 5.93
N LEU A 84 9.56 -7.24 6.06
CA LEU A 84 8.12 -7.19 6.37
C LEU A 84 7.30 -7.91 5.31
N LEU A 85 7.59 -7.70 4.02
CA LEU A 85 6.92 -8.40 2.94
C LEU A 85 7.06 -9.93 3.10
N ILE A 86 8.28 -10.41 3.33
CA ILE A 86 8.56 -11.84 3.54
C ILE A 86 7.81 -12.37 4.77
N ALA A 87 7.87 -11.63 5.88
CA ALA A 87 7.16 -11.94 7.11
C ALA A 87 5.64 -12.09 6.89
N VAL A 88 5.03 -11.14 6.18
CA VAL A 88 3.60 -11.17 5.87
C VAL A 88 3.27 -12.31 4.92
N ALA A 89 4.10 -12.58 3.91
CA ALA A 89 3.90 -13.69 2.99
C ALA A 89 3.97 -15.06 3.69
N LEU A 90 4.88 -15.24 4.67
CA LEU A 90 5.05 -16.48 5.41
C LEU A 90 3.98 -16.70 6.48
N TRP A 91 3.67 -15.66 7.27
CA TRP A 91 2.80 -15.80 8.44
C TRP A 91 1.33 -15.42 8.19
N ALA A 92 1.06 -14.61 7.17
CA ALA A 92 -0.28 -14.14 6.83
C ALA A 92 -0.55 -14.19 5.31
N PRO A 93 -0.57 -15.40 4.69
CA PRO A 93 -0.73 -15.55 3.24
C PRO A 93 -2.09 -15.06 2.69
N LYS A 94 -3.06 -14.77 3.57
CA LYS A 94 -4.35 -14.15 3.24
C LYS A 94 -4.39 -12.63 3.49
N GLY A 95 -3.24 -12.03 3.83
CA GLY A 95 -3.04 -10.63 4.20
C GLY A 95 -3.46 -10.27 5.63
N LEU A 96 -3.03 -9.10 6.10
CA LEU A 96 -3.34 -8.58 7.44
C LEU A 96 -4.85 -8.44 7.69
N ALA A 97 -5.64 -8.16 6.65
CA ALA A 97 -7.10 -8.09 6.74
C ALA A 97 -7.78 -9.45 7.00
N ALA A 98 -7.06 -10.58 6.95
CA ALA A 98 -7.61 -11.89 7.31
C ALA A 98 -7.66 -12.14 8.83
N LEU A 99 -6.84 -11.43 9.61
CA LEU A 99 -6.76 -11.60 11.06
C LEU A 99 -8.04 -11.12 11.77
N SER A 100 -8.70 -10.10 11.21
CA SER A 100 -9.92 -9.49 11.75
C SER A 100 -11.18 -10.36 11.56
N ARG A 101 -11.22 -11.24 10.55
CA ARG A 101 -12.34 -12.19 10.38
C ARG A 101 -12.24 -13.41 11.31
N ARG A 102 -11.04 -13.79 11.76
CA ARG A 102 -10.87 -14.87 12.74
C ARG A 102 -11.49 -14.51 14.10
N LYS A 103 -11.49 -13.22 14.48
CA LYS A 103 -12.17 -12.74 15.70
C LYS A 103 -13.71 -12.79 15.60
N LYS A 104 -14.31 -12.60 14.42
CA LYS A 104 -15.77 -12.69 14.26
C LYS A 104 -16.32 -14.12 14.33
N ALA A 105 -15.49 -15.15 14.12
CA ALA A 105 -15.90 -16.55 14.20
C ALA A 105 -15.76 -17.16 15.62
N VAL A 106 -15.16 -16.43 16.56
CA VAL A 106 -15.00 -16.87 17.97
C VAL A 106 -15.94 -16.09 18.90
N ALA A 107 -16.58 -15.03 18.40
CA ALA A 107 -17.55 -14.21 19.12
C ALA A 107 -19.02 -14.46 18.68
N ALA A 108 -19.27 -15.54 17.95
CA ALA A 108 -20.60 -16.06 17.59
C ALA A 108 -20.69 -17.50 18.07
#